data_AF-A0A378K5V4-F1
#
_entry.id   AF-A0A378K5V4-F1
#
_cell.length_a   1.000
_cell.length_b   1.000
_cell.length_c   1.000
_cell.angle_alpha   90.00
_cell.angle_beta   90.00
_cell.angle_gamma   90.00
#
_symmetry.space_group_name_H-M   'P 1'
#
loop_
_entity.id
_entity.type
_entity.pdbx_description
1 polymer ?
#
loop_
_entity_poly.entity_id
_entity_poly.type
_entity_poly.pdbx_seq_one_letter_code
_entity_poly.pdbx_strand_id
1 'polypeptide(L)'
;MSRSKFFKSNRTHVIELYCYSNEYAEQVNHEITSGADSGPLLTKIYGQDVRFIYAPDSEKFNLVLNEARKRSYIQPIINLYEPDNIKYLLSRLSDGDSILINGQGDIHKQLIAGRDAEELVDILENDLELKDISLKNLDIDSCMMGRVESYRHKLKRHLKNFQTITTYTDLCTASQSGGVPYRMWIEERVDRDVFYTESDLNIKGTRIIEYTDTYKNSLKEIWKTNPYNLEEIDLSDHIDILVIASC
;
A
#
# COMPACT_ATOMS: atom_id res chain seq x y z
N MET A 1 35.16 -4.59 -22.02
CA MET A 1 33.84 -5.24 -21.83
C MET A 1 33.03 -4.39 -20.88
N SER A 2 32.02 -3.71 -21.42
CA SER A 2 31.14 -2.79 -20.68
C SER A 2 30.25 -3.60 -19.73
N ARG A 3 30.42 -3.39 -18.41
CA ARG A 3 29.45 -3.86 -17.41
C ARG A 3 28.25 -2.93 -17.50
N SER A 4 27.27 -3.28 -18.33
CA SER A 4 25.93 -2.72 -18.21
C SER A 4 25.48 -2.95 -16.77
N LYS A 5 25.35 -1.87 -15.99
CA LYS A 5 24.65 -1.90 -14.70
C LYS A 5 23.26 -2.46 -15.04
N PHE A 6 22.99 -3.70 -14.70
CA PHE A 6 21.65 -4.26 -14.79
C PHE A 6 20.79 -3.38 -13.90
N PHE A 7 19.95 -2.53 -14.52
CA PHE A 7 18.92 -1.82 -13.80
C PHE A 7 18.06 -2.90 -13.13
N LYS A 8 18.05 -2.93 -11.80
CA LYS A 8 17.06 -3.73 -11.08
C LYS A 8 15.70 -3.15 -11.48
N SER A 9 14.80 -3.98 -11.97
CA SER A 9 13.41 -3.56 -12.21
C SER A 9 12.82 -3.07 -10.90
N ASN A 10 12.16 -1.91 -10.91
CA ASN A 10 11.46 -1.37 -9.74
C ASN A 10 10.48 -2.42 -9.21
N ARG A 11 10.49 -2.63 -7.90
CA ARG A 11 9.69 -3.63 -7.19
C ARG A 11 8.67 -2.95 -6.29
N THR A 12 7.64 -3.70 -5.90
CA THR A 12 6.74 -3.31 -4.82
C THR A 12 7.09 -4.13 -3.59
N HIS A 13 7.26 -3.47 -2.44
CA HIS A 13 7.47 -4.11 -1.16
C HIS A 13 6.21 -4.01 -0.31
N VAL A 14 5.58 -5.15 -0.06
CA VAL A 14 4.41 -5.35 0.79
C VAL A 14 4.84 -5.31 2.25
N ILE A 15 4.17 -4.47 3.02
CA ILE A 15 4.28 -4.36 4.48
C ILE A 15 2.86 -4.47 5.06
N GLU A 16 2.68 -5.44 5.94
CA GLU A 16 1.41 -5.65 6.65
C GLU A 16 1.42 -4.81 7.95
N LEU A 17 0.42 -3.94 8.13
CA LEU A 17 0.24 -3.20 9.37
C LEU A 17 -0.77 -3.92 10.25
N TYR A 18 -0.38 -4.12 11.51
CA TYR A 18 -1.26 -4.67 12.55
C TYR A 18 -1.56 -3.60 13.59
N CYS A 19 -2.83 -3.54 14.02
CA CYS A 19 -3.35 -2.48 14.86
C CYS A 19 -2.64 -2.41 16.21
N TYR A 20 -2.50 -1.21 16.77
CA TYR A 20 -1.90 -1.01 18.09
C TYR A 20 -2.91 -0.61 19.18
N SER A 21 -4.21 -0.47 18.83
CA SER A 21 -5.20 0.06 19.77
C SER A 21 -5.91 -1.02 20.58
N ASN A 22 -5.89 -0.84 21.91
CA ASN A 22 -6.64 -1.64 22.88
C ASN A 22 -8.16 -1.41 22.79
N GLU A 23 -8.60 -0.36 22.09
CA GLU A 23 -10.02 -0.03 21.93
C GLU A 23 -10.74 -0.97 20.94
N TYR A 24 -10.00 -1.75 20.15
CA TYR A 24 -10.53 -2.59 19.08
C TYR A 24 -10.19 -4.07 19.28
N ALA A 25 -10.19 -4.55 20.52
CA ALA A 25 -9.85 -5.93 20.87
C ALA A 25 -10.61 -6.98 20.03
N GLU A 26 -11.88 -6.71 19.69
CA GLU A 26 -12.71 -7.61 18.87
C GLU A 26 -12.23 -7.69 17.40
N GLN A 27 -11.56 -6.65 16.89
CA GLN A 27 -11.04 -6.61 15.53
C GLN A 27 -9.68 -7.32 15.40
N VAL A 28 -8.99 -7.60 16.52
CA VAL A 28 -7.67 -8.23 16.51
C VAL A 28 -7.70 -9.60 15.84
N ASN A 29 -8.66 -10.46 16.20
CA ASN A 29 -8.74 -11.80 15.59
C ASN A 29 -9.04 -11.73 14.09
N HIS A 30 -9.90 -10.80 13.68
CA HIS A 30 -10.23 -10.59 12.27
C HIS A 30 -9.00 -10.10 11.49
N GLU A 31 -8.28 -9.11 12.01
CA GLU A 31 -7.05 -8.58 11.44
C GLU A 31 -5.96 -9.67 11.30
N ILE A 32 -5.73 -10.46 12.36
CA ILE A 32 -4.76 -11.56 12.36
C ILE A 32 -5.13 -12.63 11.32
N THR A 33 -6.42 -13.00 11.25
CA THR A 33 -6.90 -14.00 10.29
C THR A 33 -6.78 -13.48 8.86
N SER A 34 -7.26 -12.27 8.61
CA SER A 34 -7.21 -11.61 7.29
C SER A 34 -5.78 -11.45 6.79
N GLY A 35 -4.86 -10.95 7.64
CA GLY A 35 -3.44 -10.85 7.28
C GLY A 35 -2.78 -12.20 7.08
N ALA A 36 -3.18 -13.26 7.81
CA ALA A 36 -2.70 -14.61 7.54
C ALA A 36 -3.21 -15.16 6.20
N ASP A 37 -4.36 -14.72 5.72
CA ASP A 37 -4.90 -15.09 4.40
C ASP A 37 -4.27 -14.26 3.27
N SER A 38 -4.22 -12.93 3.39
CA SER A 38 -3.74 -12.03 2.35
C SER A 38 -2.23 -11.95 2.27
N GLY A 39 -1.54 -11.86 3.40
CA GLY A 39 -0.11 -11.57 3.49
C GLY A 39 0.78 -12.50 2.67
N PRO A 40 0.67 -13.84 2.80
CA PRO A 40 1.44 -14.78 2.00
C PRO A 40 1.17 -14.68 0.50
N LEU A 41 -0.08 -14.41 0.12
CA LEU A 41 -0.49 -14.28 -1.28
C LEU A 41 0.07 -13.00 -1.89
N LEU A 42 -0.08 -11.86 -1.21
CA LEU A 42 0.48 -10.57 -1.63
C LEU A 42 2.01 -10.65 -1.76
N THR A 43 2.66 -11.24 -0.77
CA THR A 43 4.12 -11.44 -0.77
C THR A 43 4.56 -12.27 -1.97
N LYS A 44 3.81 -13.33 -2.32
CA LYS A 44 4.06 -14.15 -3.52
C LYS A 44 3.78 -13.40 -4.83
N ILE A 45 2.72 -12.60 -4.89
CA ILE A 45 2.37 -11.77 -6.07
C ILE A 45 3.51 -10.80 -6.41
N TYR A 46 4.11 -10.18 -5.38
CA TYR A 46 5.20 -9.22 -5.56
C TYR A 46 6.61 -9.84 -5.48
N GLY A 47 6.71 -11.17 -5.43
CA GLY A 47 7.99 -11.89 -5.52
C GLY A 47 8.92 -11.66 -4.32
N GLN A 48 8.37 -11.34 -3.16
CA GLN A 48 9.11 -11.22 -1.91
C GLN A 48 9.39 -12.60 -1.30
N ASP A 49 10.59 -12.78 -0.77
CA ASP A 49 11.02 -14.00 -0.08
C ASP A 49 10.68 -13.97 1.42
N VAL A 50 10.34 -12.81 1.99
CA VAL A 50 9.92 -12.62 3.38
C VAL A 50 8.64 -11.80 3.47
N ARG A 51 7.85 -12.06 4.51
CA ARG A 51 6.73 -11.21 4.90
C ARG A 51 7.23 -10.12 5.83
N PHE A 52 7.08 -8.87 5.43
CA PHE A 52 7.32 -7.73 6.30
C PHE A 52 6.02 -7.37 7.00
N ILE A 53 6.09 -7.25 8.32
CA ILE A 53 4.98 -6.77 9.11
C ILE A 53 5.47 -5.62 9.99
N TYR A 54 4.58 -4.72 10.38
CA TYR A 54 4.84 -3.74 11.42
C TYR A 54 3.81 -3.97 12.54
N ALA A 55 4.28 -4.53 13.65
CA ALA A 55 3.48 -4.85 14.82
C ALA A 55 4.22 -4.38 16.09
N PRO A 56 3.92 -3.18 16.61
CA PRO A 56 4.57 -2.64 17.81
C PRO A 56 4.27 -3.42 19.09
N ASP A 57 3.14 -4.13 19.11
CA ASP A 57 2.77 -4.99 20.22
C ASP A 57 3.33 -6.41 20.02
N SER A 58 4.21 -6.80 20.95
CA SER A 58 4.80 -8.15 20.98
C SER A 58 3.78 -9.27 21.12
N GLU A 59 2.65 -9.04 21.81
CA GLU A 59 1.59 -10.03 21.94
C GLU A 59 0.91 -10.26 20.59
N LYS A 60 0.56 -9.18 19.88
CA LYS A 60 0.04 -9.28 18.51
C LYS A 60 1.01 -9.94 17.55
N PHE A 61 2.31 -9.60 17.61
CA PHE A 61 3.29 -10.29 16.78
C PHE A 61 3.29 -11.80 17.03
N ASN A 62 3.23 -12.23 18.30
CA ASN A 62 3.12 -13.65 18.65
C ASN A 62 1.82 -14.29 18.11
N LEU A 63 0.70 -13.56 18.09
CA LEU A 63 -0.55 -14.04 17.47
C LEU A 63 -0.39 -14.24 15.96
N VAL A 64 0.26 -13.31 15.25
CA VAL A 64 0.57 -13.46 13.81
C VAL A 64 1.41 -14.71 13.56
N LEU A 65 2.48 -14.91 14.34
CA LEU A 65 3.34 -16.09 14.23
C LEU A 65 2.57 -17.39 14.49
N ASN A 66 1.71 -17.42 15.51
CA ASN A 66 0.91 -18.59 15.84
C ASN A 66 -0.10 -18.91 14.74
N GLU A 67 -0.78 -17.91 14.20
CA GLU A 67 -1.73 -18.11 13.11
C GLU A 67 -1.04 -18.59 11.82
N ALA A 68 0.13 -18.03 11.49
CA ALA A 68 0.92 -18.49 10.37
C ALA A 68 1.36 -19.96 10.51
N ARG A 69 1.75 -20.37 11.73
CA ARG A 69 2.12 -21.76 12.03
C ARG A 69 0.93 -22.73 11.89
N LYS A 70 -0.26 -22.36 12.38
CA LYS A 70 -1.47 -23.19 12.23
C LYS A 70 -1.77 -23.49 10.76
N ARG A 71 -1.52 -22.51 9.89
CA ARG A 71 -1.73 -22.60 8.44
C ARG A 71 -0.54 -23.18 7.68
N SER A 72 0.50 -23.65 8.39
CA SER A 72 1.71 -24.25 7.82
C SER A 72 2.47 -23.34 6.85
N TYR A 73 2.41 -22.02 7.05
CA TYR A 73 3.22 -21.10 6.26
C TYR A 73 4.68 -21.17 6.71
N ILE A 74 5.57 -21.40 5.74
CA ILE A 74 7.02 -21.54 5.97
C ILE A 74 7.81 -20.25 5.72
N GLN A 75 7.15 -19.22 5.19
CA GLN A 75 7.80 -17.97 4.83
C GLN A 75 8.25 -17.22 6.09
N PRO A 76 9.49 -16.70 6.15
CA PRO A 76 9.94 -15.89 7.27
C PRO A 76 9.08 -14.64 7.44
N ILE A 77 8.69 -14.35 8.68
CA ILE A 77 7.95 -13.15 9.07
C ILE A 77 8.90 -12.26 9.85
N ILE A 78 9.13 -11.05 9.36
CA ILE A 78 10.07 -10.07 9.90
C ILE A 78 9.28 -8.88 10.44
N ASN A 79 9.38 -8.62 11.74
CA ASN A 79 8.72 -7.48 12.37
C ASN A 79 9.59 -6.22 12.26
N LEU A 80 9.11 -5.23 11.50
CA LEU A 80 9.77 -3.96 11.23
C LEU A 80 9.70 -2.97 12.40
N TYR A 81 9.07 -3.33 13.51
CA TYR A 81 9.20 -2.54 14.75
C TYR A 81 10.61 -2.66 15.38
N GLU A 82 11.36 -3.71 15.02
CA GLU A 82 12.73 -3.92 15.52
C GLU A 82 13.78 -3.18 14.65
N PRO A 83 14.67 -2.35 15.23
CA PRO A 83 15.64 -1.56 14.48
C PRO A 83 16.53 -2.33 13.50
N ASP A 84 16.97 -3.55 13.87
CA ASP A 84 17.82 -4.35 12.99
C ASP A 84 17.06 -4.90 11.77
N ASN A 85 15.75 -5.07 11.89
CA ASN A 85 14.89 -5.50 10.78
C ASN A 85 14.61 -4.36 9.79
N ILE A 86 14.59 -3.10 10.26
CA ILE A 86 14.47 -1.92 9.39
C ILE A 86 15.68 -1.84 8.44
N LYS A 87 16.91 -2.04 8.95
CA LYS A 87 18.11 -2.11 8.09
C LYS A 87 18.00 -3.16 7.00
N TYR A 88 17.37 -4.30 7.29
CA TYR A 88 17.14 -5.36 6.32
C TYR A 88 16.16 -4.94 5.22
N LEU A 89 15.05 -4.28 5.57
CA LEU A 89 14.14 -3.67 4.60
C LEU A 89 14.87 -2.63 3.73
N LEU A 90 15.57 -1.68 4.35
CA LEU A 90 16.27 -0.60 3.64
C LEU A 90 17.31 -1.13 2.65
N SER A 91 18.01 -2.23 2.99
CA SER A 91 18.97 -2.87 2.07
C SER A 91 18.36 -3.45 0.79
N ARG A 92 17.03 -3.60 0.76
CA ARG A 92 16.26 -4.19 -0.35
C ARG A 92 15.54 -3.16 -1.19
N LEU A 93 15.36 -1.96 -0.65
CA LEU A 93 14.74 -0.84 -1.35
C LEU A 93 15.73 -0.19 -2.31
N SER A 94 15.20 0.38 -3.39
CA SER A 94 15.94 1.18 -4.35
C SER A 94 15.06 2.34 -4.83
N ASP A 95 15.69 3.41 -5.30
CA ASP A 95 14.94 4.53 -5.88
C ASP A 95 14.03 4.03 -7.02
N GLY A 96 12.79 4.47 -7.02
CA GLY A 96 11.74 4.07 -7.95
C GLY A 96 10.96 2.82 -7.53
N ASP A 97 11.34 2.12 -6.46
CA ASP A 97 10.51 1.08 -5.85
C ASP A 97 9.21 1.67 -5.29
N SER A 98 8.24 0.79 -5.02
CA SER A 98 6.94 1.13 -4.44
C SER A 98 6.75 0.39 -3.12
N ILE A 99 5.91 0.92 -2.25
CA ILE A 99 5.50 0.26 -1.00
C ILE A 99 4.02 -0.07 -1.13
N LEU A 100 3.62 -1.27 -0.76
CA LEU A 100 2.21 -1.63 -0.56
C LEU A 100 1.97 -1.81 0.93
N ILE A 101 1.04 -1.03 1.47
CA ILE A 101 0.56 -1.17 2.85
C ILE A 101 -0.71 -2.01 2.82
N ASN A 102 -0.66 -3.19 3.43
CA ASN A 102 -1.86 -3.98 3.69
C ASN A 102 -2.25 -3.82 5.16
N GLY A 103 -3.48 -3.40 5.42
CA GLY A 103 -3.97 -3.18 6.76
C GLY A 103 -5.47 -2.94 6.76
N GLN A 104 -6.14 -3.25 7.87
CA GLN A 104 -7.58 -3.10 7.97
C GLN A 104 -7.97 -1.61 7.96
N GLY A 105 -8.83 -1.20 7.02
CA GLY A 105 -9.40 0.15 6.98
C GLY A 105 -10.65 0.29 7.84
N ASP A 106 -10.81 1.44 8.50
CA ASP A 106 -12.04 1.89 9.14
C ASP A 106 -12.38 3.29 8.59
N ILE A 107 -13.31 3.35 7.64
CA ILE A 107 -13.68 4.62 6.97
C ILE A 107 -14.42 5.58 7.90
N HIS A 108 -15.11 5.07 8.92
CA HIS A 108 -15.89 5.89 9.84
C HIS A 108 -14.98 6.64 10.80
N LYS A 109 -13.93 5.94 11.27
CA LYS A 109 -12.91 6.52 12.15
C LYS A 109 -11.72 7.10 11.39
N GLN A 110 -11.65 6.84 10.08
CA GLN A 110 -10.55 7.26 9.20
C GLN A 110 -9.20 6.68 9.63
N LEU A 111 -9.18 5.37 9.91
CA LEU A 111 -8.01 4.66 10.41
C LEU A 111 -7.57 3.55 9.46
N ILE A 112 -6.26 3.28 9.42
CA ILE A 112 -5.66 2.10 8.80
C ILE A 112 -4.89 1.36 9.88
N ALA A 113 -5.28 0.11 10.17
CA ALA A 113 -4.75 -0.65 11.31
C ALA A 113 -4.75 0.20 12.60
N GLY A 114 -5.85 0.91 12.86
CA GLY A 114 -5.97 1.79 14.02
C GLY A 114 -5.12 3.06 13.98
N ARG A 115 -4.46 3.38 12.86
CA ARG A 115 -3.62 4.58 12.67
C ARG A 115 -4.33 5.64 11.86
N ASP A 116 -4.32 6.88 12.32
CA ASP A 116 -4.69 8.01 11.47
C ASP A 116 -3.61 8.29 10.40
N ALA A 117 -3.86 9.27 9.53
CA ALA A 117 -2.93 9.58 8.44
C ALA A 117 -1.61 10.21 8.91
N GLU A 118 -1.60 10.93 10.04
CA GLU A 118 -0.38 11.52 10.58
C GLU A 118 0.51 10.45 11.20
N GLU A 119 -0.10 9.52 11.94
CA GLU A 119 0.61 8.36 12.46
C GLU A 119 1.16 7.47 11.34
N LEU A 120 0.42 7.25 10.25
CA LEU A 120 0.93 6.49 9.10
C LEU A 120 2.12 7.20 8.43
N VAL A 121 2.09 8.53 8.32
CA VAL A 121 3.23 9.31 7.82
C VAL A 121 4.45 9.12 8.73
N ASP A 122 4.27 9.24 10.03
CA ASP A 122 5.34 9.08 11.02
C ASP A 122 5.98 7.69 10.94
N ILE A 123 5.15 6.64 10.84
CA ILE A 123 5.63 5.27 10.64
C ILE A 123 6.45 5.15 9.35
N LEU A 124 5.94 5.66 8.23
CA LEU A 124 6.63 5.54 6.95
C LEU A 124 7.94 6.34 6.92
N GLU A 125 7.95 7.57 7.40
CA GLU A 125 9.12 8.46 7.31
C GLU A 125 10.17 8.20 8.40
N ASN A 126 9.73 7.94 9.63
CA ASN A 126 10.60 7.89 10.81
C ASN A 126 10.84 6.46 11.27
N ASP A 127 9.81 5.65 11.52
CA ASP A 127 10.02 4.29 12.00
C ASP A 127 10.63 3.39 10.92
N LEU A 128 10.12 3.46 9.71
CA LEU A 128 10.63 2.70 8.57
C LEU A 128 11.77 3.43 7.83
N GLU A 129 12.12 4.64 8.28
CA GLU A 129 13.23 5.45 7.75
C GLU A 129 13.16 5.69 6.23
N LEU A 130 11.96 5.72 5.63
CA LEU A 130 11.82 5.80 4.16
C LEU A 130 12.02 7.21 3.59
N LYS A 131 12.11 8.24 4.44
CA LYS A 131 12.11 9.66 4.04
C LYS A 131 13.17 10.02 3.00
N ASP A 132 14.30 9.32 2.99
CA ASP A 132 15.47 9.63 2.17
C ASP A 132 15.56 8.77 0.88
N ILE A 133 14.57 7.89 0.63
CA ILE A 133 14.52 7.03 -0.55
C ILE A 133 13.44 7.56 -1.50
N SER A 134 13.78 7.83 -2.76
CA SER A 134 12.79 8.33 -3.73
C SER A 134 11.94 7.17 -4.23
N LEU A 135 10.73 7.02 -3.70
CA LEU A 135 9.81 5.94 -4.02
C LEU A 135 8.79 6.37 -5.07
N LYS A 136 8.40 5.44 -5.94
CA LYS A 136 7.42 5.69 -6.99
C LYS A 136 6.01 5.81 -6.41
N ASN A 137 5.52 4.77 -5.73
CA ASN A 137 4.14 4.72 -5.29
C ASN A 137 4.00 4.19 -3.86
N LEU A 138 3.10 4.79 -3.09
CA LEU A 138 2.51 4.18 -1.90
C LEU A 138 1.15 3.60 -2.29
N ASP A 139 1.05 2.27 -2.39
CA ASP A 139 -0.18 1.53 -2.65
C ASP A 139 -0.86 1.16 -1.32
N ILE A 140 -2.01 1.76 -1.04
CA ILE A 140 -2.75 1.52 0.21
C ILE A 140 -3.83 0.49 -0.04
N ASP A 141 -3.47 -0.77 0.22
CA ASP A 141 -4.35 -1.93 0.12
C ASP A 141 -5.16 -2.09 1.41
N SER A 142 -5.93 -1.03 1.72
CA SER A 142 -6.85 -0.94 2.86
C SER A 142 -8.24 -0.63 2.33
N CYS A 143 -9.14 -1.60 2.48
CA CYS A 143 -10.51 -1.59 1.96
C CYS A 143 -11.21 -0.24 2.17
N MET A 144 -11.79 0.30 1.08
CA MET A 144 -12.61 1.52 1.06
C MET A 144 -11.95 2.82 1.52
N MET A 145 -10.67 2.84 1.88
CA MET A 145 -10.00 4.07 2.31
C MET A 145 -9.87 5.11 1.19
N GLY A 146 -10.03 4.70 -0.08
CA GLY A 146 -10.24 5.60 -1.22
C GLY A 146 -11.52 6.44 -1.13
N ARG A 147 -12.44 6.16 -0.21
CA ARG A 147 -13.61 7.02 0.07
C ARG A 147 -13.30 8.16 1.05
N VAL A 148 -12.17 8.10 1.76
CA VAL A 148 -11.81 9.06 2.82
C VAL A 148 -10.85 10.14 2.30
N GLU A 149 -11.42 11.21 1.73
CA GLU A 149 -10.66 12.28 1.08
C GLU A 149 -9.69 13.00 2.01
N SER A 150 -10.10 13.28 3.26
CA SER A 150 -9.27 13.90 4.29
C SER A 150 -8.00 13.10 4.58
N TYR A 151 -8.10 11.78 4.64
CA TYR A 151 -6.97 10.88 4.88
C TYR A 151 -5.97 10.98 3.72
N ARG A 152 -6.46 10.86 2.47
CA ARG A 152 -5.62 10.98 1.26
C ARG A 152 -4.94 12.34 1.15
N HIS A 153 -5.66 13.42 1.44
CA HIS A 153 -5.10 14.77 1.42
C HIS A 153 -3.98 14.96 2.44
N LYS A 154 -4.12 14.42 3.64
CA LYS A 154 -3.02 14.44 4.63
C LYS A 154 -1.80 13.71 4.10
N LEU A 155 -1.96 12.49 3.57
CA LEU A 155 -0.84 11.73 3.01
C LEU A 155 -0.15 12.47 1.87
N LYS A 156 -0.90 12.99 0.88
CA LYS A 156 -0.35 13.74 -0.27
C LYS A 156 0.47 14.95 0.13
N ARG A 157 0.04 15.64 1.19
CA ARG A 157 0.69 16.84 1.69
C ARG A 157 1.98 16.52 2.44
N HIS A 158 1.98 15.45 3.21
CA HIS A 158 3.05 15.16 4.16
C HIS A 158 4.12 14.21 3.62
N LEU A 159 3.74 13.20 2.83
CA LEU A 159 4.70 12.26 2.23
C LEU A 159 5.46 12.92 1.08
N LYS A 160 6.75 13.16 1.28
CA LYS A 160 7.60 13.84 0.27
C LYS A 160 8.40 12.90 -0.60
N ASN A 161 8.64 11.69 -0.11
CA ASN A 161 9.51 10.69 -0.71
C ASN A 161 8.79 9.84 -1.78
N PHE A 162 7.45 9.83 -1.79
CA PHE A 162 6.64 9.14 -2.81
C PHE A 162 6.22 10.07 -3.96
N GLN A 163 6.19 9.57 -5.21
CA GLN A 163 5.65 10.32 -6.34
C GLN A 163 4.11 10.31 -6.35
N THR A 164 3.53 9.12 -6.14
CA THR A 164 2.08 8.91 -6.11
C THR A 164 1.62 8.14 -4.88
N ILE A 165 0.34 8.29 -4.57
CA ILE A 165 -0.39 7.46 -3.62
C ILE A 165 -1.56 6.81 -4.37
N THR A 166 -1.72 5.51 -4.20
CA THR A 166 -2.84 4.73 -4.75
C THR A 166 -3.75 4.27 -3.62
N THR A 167 -5.05 4.44 -3.77
CA THR A 167 -6.08 3.98 -2.81
C THR A 167 -7.26 3.37 -3.56
N TYR A 168 -8.11 2.62 -2.85
CA TYR A 168 -9.25 1.92 -3.44
C TYR A 168 -10.56 2.25 -2.73
N THR A 169 -11.63 2.43 -3.49
CA THR A 169 -12.98 2.70 -2.95
C THR A 169 -13.75 1.43 -2.61
N ASP A 170 -13.30 0.25 -3.03
CA ASP A 170 -13.94 -1.04 -2.76
C ASP A 170 -13.15 -1.88 -1.74
N LEU A 171 -13.72 -3.02 -1.34
CA LEU A 171 -12.97 -4.00 -0.56
C LEU A 171 -11.85 -4.59 -1.41
N CYS A 172 -10.70 -4.82 -0.79
CA CYS A 172 -9.51 -5.39 -1.41
C CYS A 172 -9.16 -6.70 -0.69
N THR A 173 -8.79 -7.73 -1.43
CA THR A 173 -8.28 -8.99 -0.86
C THR A 173 -7.35 -9.68 -1.84
N ALA A 174 -6.73 -10.78 -1.41
CA ALA A 174 -5.93 -11.64 -2.25
C ALA A 174 -6.51 -13.06 -2.23
N SER A 175 -6.51 -13.71 -3.39
CA SER A 175 -6.99 -15.07 -3.55
C SER A 175 -6.03 -15.88 -4.42
N GLN A 176 -6.34 -17.15 -4.61
CA GLN A 176 -5.58 -18.03 -5.50
C GLN A 176 -6.50 -18.97 -6.27
N SER A 177 -6.16 -19.17 -7.54
CA SER A 177 -6.82 -20.15 -8.41
C SER A 177 -5.76 -20.93 -9.17
N GLY A 178 -5.86 -22.26 -9.20
CA GLY A 178 -4.86 -23.13 -9.82
C GLY A 178 -3.43 -22.95 -9.26
N GLY A 179 -3.29 -22.50 -8.02
CA GLY A 179 -1.99 -22.22 -7.37
C GLY A 179 -1.35 -20.88 -7.76
N VAL A 180 -2.01 -20.08 -8.59
CA VAL A 180 -1.58 -18.73 -8.97
C VAL A 180 -2.29 -17.72 -8.07
N PRO A 181 -1.55 -16.96 -7.24
CA PRO A 181 -2.15 -15.91 -6.42
C PRO A 181 -2.49 -14.68 -7.26
N TYR A 182 -3.55 -13.97 -6.90
CA TYR A 182 -3.95 -12.72 -7.54
C TYR A 182 -4.63 -11.78 -6.52
N ARG A 183 -4.53 -10.47 -6.78
CA ARG A 183 -5.32 -9.46 -6.07
C ARG A 183 -6.72 -9.41 -6.66
N MET A 184 -7.70 -9.20 -5.81
CA MET A 184 -9.09 -9.06 -6.22
C MET A 184 -9.81 -8.01 -5.38
N TRP A 185 -10.86 -7.45 -5.97
CA TRP A 185 -11.68 -6.42 -5.36
C TRP A 185 -13.13 -6.85 -5.34
N ILE A 186 -13.87 -6.32 -4.37
CA ILE A 186 -15.27 -6.67 -4.11
C ILE A 186 -16.09 -5.39 -4.11
N GLU A 187 -16.90 -5.22 -5.14
CA GLU A 187 -17.90 -4.16 -5.22
C GLU A 187 -19.13 -4.62 -4.43
N GLU A 188 -19.43 -3.91 -3.34
CA GLU A 188 -20.64 -4.14 -2.55
C GLU A 188 -21.86 -3.59 -3.30
N ARG A 189 -22.83 -4.45 -3.60
CA ARG A 189 -24.15 -4.06 -4.13
C ARG A 189 -25.24 -4.44 -3.15
N VAL A 190 -26.41 -3.83 -3.32
CA VAL A 190 -27.59 -4.03 -2.45
C VAL A 190 -27.99 -5.51 -2.35
N ASP A 191 -27.80 -6.29 -3.42
CA ASP A 191 -28.29 -7.66 -3.56
C ASP A 191 -27.18 -8.73 -3.58
N ARG A 192 -25.91 -8.35 -3.81
CA ARG A 192 -24.78 -9.28 -3.91
C ARG A 192 -23.43 -8.58 -3.90
N ASP A 193 -22.40 -9.36 -3.63
CA ASP A 193 -21.02 -8.98 -3.86
C ASP A 193 -20.58 -9.32 -5.28
N VAL A 194 -19.91 -8.37 -5.94
CA VAL A 194 -19.35 -8.57 -7.29
C VAL A 194 -17.82 -8.54 -7.19
N PHE A 195 -17.22 -9.70 -7.44
CA PHE A 195 -15.77 -9.89 -7.43
C PHE A 195 -15.15 -9.60 -8.79
N TYR A 196 -14.02 -8.92 -8.80
CA TYR A 196 -13.29 -8.58 -10.02
C TYR A 196 -11.79 -8.43 -9.77
N THR A 197 -11.00 -8.25 -10.82
CA THR A 197 -9.53 -8.23 -10.75
C THR A 197 -8.95 -6.89 -11.20
N GLU A 198 -7.62 -6.77 -11.16
CA GLU A 198 -6.92 -5.51 -11.45
C GLU A 198 -7.23 -4.97 -12.86
N SER A 199 -7.54 -5.84 -13.81
CA SER A 199 -7.94 -5.45 -15.17
C SER A 199 -9.18 -4.56 -15.23
N ASP A 200 -10.06 -4.66 -14.23
CA ASP A 200 -11.35 -3.97 -14.22
C ASP A 200 -11.31 -2.66 -13.41
N LEU A 201 -10.22 -2.38 -12.70
CA LEU A 201 -10.13 -1.26 -11.75
C LEU A 201 -10.35 0.11 -12.39
N ASN A 202 -9.70 0.35 -13.55
CA ASN A 202 -9.85 1.62 -14.27
C ASN A 202 -11.27 1.77 -14.82
N ILE A 203 -11.85 0.68 -15.34
CA ILE A 203 -13.21 0.66 -15.90
C ILE A 203 -14.23 0.99 -14.81
N LYS A 204 -13.99 0.53 -13.58
CA LYS A 204 -14.89 0.73 -12.44
C LYS A 204 -14.67 2.05 -11.70
N GLY A 205 -13.56 2.75 -11.94
CA GLY A 205 -13.21 3.96 -11.19
C GLY A 205 -12.89 3.70 -9.71
N THR A 206 -12.54 2.47 -9.35
CA THR A 206 -12.29 2.09 -7.95
C THR A 206 -10.91 2.54 -7.47
N ARG A 207 -9.95 2.58 -8.39
CA ARG A 207 -8.57 2.97 -8.09
C ARG A 207 -8.41 4.47 -8.22
N ILE A 208 -7.98 5.11 -7.15
CA ILE A 208 -7.63 6.53 -7.11
C ILE A 208 -6.11 6.64 -7.02
N ILE A 209 -5.48 7.26 -8.02
CA ILE A 209 -4.05 7.55 -8.04
C ILE A 209 -3.87 9.07 -7.96
N GLU A 210 -3.11 9.53 -6.98
CA GLU A 210 -2.88 10.96 -6.77
C GLU A 210 -1.38 11.24 -6.62
N TYR A 211 -0.90 12.28 -7.29
CA TYR A 211 0.45 12.79 -7.04
C TYR A 211 0.55 13.40 -5.65
N THR A 212 1.69 13.18 -4.98
CA THR A 212 2.05 13.95 -3.79
C THR A 212 2.28 15.40 -4.17
N ASP A 213 2.04 16.32 -3.23
CA ASP A 213 2.20 17.75 -3.47
C ASP A 213 3.65 18.09 -3.85
N THR A 214 4.60 17.41 -3.22
CA THR A 214 6.03 17.56 -3.50
C THR A 214 6.34 17.21 -4.95
N TYR A 215 5.92 16.02 -5.42
CA TYR A 215 6.19 15.59 -6.78
C TYR A 215 5.46 16.44 -7.83
N LYS A 216 4.20 16.81 -7.56
CA LYS A 216 3.42 17.71 -8.41
C LYS A 216 4.11 19.07 -8.58
N ASN A 217 4.73 19.60 -7.53
CA ASN A 217 5.50 20.84 -7.62
C ASN A 217 6.80 20.66 -8.41
N SER A 218 7.51 19.54 -8.23
CA SER A 218 8.70 19.22 -9.03
C SER A 218 8.39 19.14 -10.53
N LEU A 219 7.28 18.50 -10.92
CA LEU A 219 6.84 18.44 -12.33
C LEU A 219 6.59 19.84 -12.91
N LYS A 220 5.94 20.73 -12.15
CA LYS A 220 5.71 22.12 -12.59
C LYS A 220 7.00 22.89 -12.83
N GLU A 221 8.02 22.70 -11.98
CA GLU A 221 9.32 23.37 -12.16
C GLU A 221 10.09 22.81 -13.37
N ILE A 222 10.02 21.50 -13.62
CA ILE A 222 10.58 20.88 -14.83
C ILE A 222 9.91 21.46 -16.08
N TRP A 223 8.59 21.64 -16.07
CA TRP A 223 7.87 22.23 -17.20
C TRP A 223 8.23 23.69 -17.46
N LYS A 224 8.42 24.51 -16.41
CA LYS A 224 8.88 25.89 -16.57
C LYS A 224 10.26 25.98 -17.24
N THR A 225 11.11 24.98 -17.07
CA THR A 225 12.49 24.98 -17.56
C THR A 225 12.67 24.36 -18.96
N ASN A 226 11.66 23.66 -19.49
CA ASN A 226 11.68 23.06 -20.85
C ASN A 226 10.40 23.39 -21.67
N PRO A 227 10.19 24.65 -22.08
CA PRO A 227 8.99 25.06 -22.82
C PRO A 227 8.89 24.56 -24.28
N TYR A 228 9.90 23.85 -24.81
CA TYR A 228 10.00 23.50 -26.23
C TYR A 228 9.99 22.00 -26.57
N ASN A 229 9.80 21.10 -25.59
CA ASN A 229 9.55 19.67 -25.83
C ASN A 229 8.08 19.36 -25.49
N LEU A 230 7.18 19.78 -26.38
CA LEU A 230 5.77 19.40 -26.36
C LEU A 230 5.58 18.09 -27.13
N GLU A 231 6.06 16.98 -26.58
CA GLU A 231 5.18 15.80 -26.59
C GLU A 231 4.32 15.98 -25.35
N GLU A 232 3.08 16.43 -25.55
CA GLU A 232 2.04 16.38 -24.53
C GLU A 232 2.01 14.96 -23.95
N ILE A 233 2.67 14.74 -22.82
CA ILE A 233 2.19 13.73 -21.89
C ILE A 233 0.96 14.37 -21.29
N ASP A 234 -0.17 14.11 -21.93
CA ASP A 234 -1.48 14.47 -21.43
C ASP A 234 -1.65 13.85 -20.04
N LEU A 235 -1.45 14.64 -18.98
CA LEU A 235 -1.72 14.19 -17.62
C LEU A 235 -3.22 14.10 -17.35
N SER A 236 -4.10 14.53 -18.27
CA SER A 236 -5.54 14.26 -18.18
C SER A 236 -5.86 12.77 -18.41
N ASP A 237 -5.00 12.03 -19.13
CA ASP A 237 -5.10 10.58 -19.25
C ASP A 237 -4.64 9.82 -17.98
N HIS A 238 -4.07 10.51 -16.99
CA HIS A 238 -3.59 9.92 -15.73
C HIS A 238 -4.23 10.53 -14.48
N ILE A 239 -5.24 11.39 -14.66
CA ILE A 239 -6.12 11.87 -13.61
C ILE A 239 -7.51 11.30 -13.90
N ASP A 240 -7.73 10.02 -13.57
CA ASP A 240 -9.08 9.49 -13.43
C ASP A 240 -9.69 10.06 -12.13
N ILE A 241 -10.08 11.34 -12.17
CA ILE A 241 -11.07 11.86 -11.22
C ILE A 241 -12.44 11.52 -11.81
N LEU A 242 -12.90 10.29 -11.56
CA LEU A 242 -14.31 9.93 -11.69
C LEU A 242 -15.07 10.50 -10.49
N VAL A 243 -15.28 11.82 -10.47
CA VAL A 243 -16.37 12.41 -9.69
C VAL A 243 -17.62 12.23 -10.54
N ILE A 244 -18.34 11.14 -10.31
CA ILE A 244 -19.75 11.08 -10.71
C ILE A 244 -20.49 12.03 -9.78
N ALA A 245 -20.61 13.28 -10.21
CA ALA A 245 -21.64 14.17 -9.68
C ALA A 245 -22.99 13.53 -9.97
N SER A 246 -23.67 13.07 -8.94
CA SER A 246 -25.09 12.71 -9.01
C SER A 246 -25.87 13.83 -8.32
N CYS A 247 -26.86 14.31 -9.07
CA CYS A 247 -27.84 15.37 -8.80
C CYS A 247 -28.38 15.46 -7.37
#